data_AF-A0A8T6LYS2-F1
#
_entry.id   AF-A0A8T6LYS2-F1
#
_cell.length_a   1.000
_cell.length_b   1.000
_cell.length_c   1.000
_cell.angle_alpha   90.00
_cell.angle_beta   90.00
_cell.angle_gamma   90.00
#
_symmetry.space_group_name_H-M   'P 1'
#
loop_
_entity.id
_entity.type
_entity.pdbx_description
1 polymer ?
#
loop_
_entity_poly.entity_id
_entity_poly.type
_entity_poly.pdbx_seq_one_letter_code
_entity_poly.pdbx_strand_id
1 'polypeptide(L)' 'FVDFFNKAKPITTRLHSLELLQGIGKKHMWAIIKGRKGKEFESFDELKKRVEMLPDPKRMVKNRIIDELKEKDRHRLFVS' A
#
# COMPACT_ATOMS: atom_id res chain seq x y z
N PHE A 1 2.25 -9.29 3.40
CA PHE A 1 1.62 -8.26 2.54
C PHE A 1 0.80 -7.23 3.31
N VAL A 2 -0.11 -7.61 4.22
CA VAL A 2 -0.83 -6.64 5.07
C VAL A 2 0.14 -5.83 5.94
N ASP A 3 1.21 -6.50 6.39
CA ASP A 3 2.36 -5.88 7.07
C ASP A 3 2.97 -4.69 6.32
N PHE A 4 2.93 -4.66 4.97
CA PHE A 4 3.38 -3.50 4.21
C PHE A 4 2.52 -2.26 4.53
N PHE A 5 1.21 -2.41 4.65
CA PHE A 5 0.32 -1.29 4.97
C PHE A 5 0.49 -0.83 6.42
N ASN A 6 0.75 -1.77 7.34
CA ASN A 6 1.04 -1.44 8.73
C ASN A 6 2.40 -0.74 8.85
N LYS A 7 3.46 -1.27 8.21
CA LYS A 7 4.84 -0.77 8.28
C LYS A 7 5.22 0.27 7.23
N ALA A 8 4.31 0.66 6.33
CA ALA A 8 4.64 1.60 5.27
C ALA A 8 5.14 2.94 5.83
N LYS A 9 6.32 3.35 5.41
CA LYS A 9 6.94 4.61 5.84
C LYS A 9 6.92 5.64 4.70
N PRO A 10 6.97 6.94 5.03
CA PRO A 10 7.35 7.94 4.04
C PRO A 10 8.75 7.64 3.51
N ILE A 11 8.92 7.69 2.19
CA ILE A 11 10.23 7.57 1.54
C ILE A 11 10.90 8.95 1.54
N THR A 12 10.13 9.98 1.24
CA THR A 12 10.54 11.38 1.35
C THR A 12 9.45 12.20 2.04
N THR A 13 9.72 13.49 2.30
CA THR A 13 8.75 14.43 2.87
C THR A 13 7.49 14.61 2.01
N ARG A 14 7.56 14.28 0.72
CA ARG A 14 6.45 14.43 -0.25
C ARG A 14 5.98 13.12 -0.88
N LEU A 15 6.68 12.00 -0.63
CA LEU A 15 6.38 10.70 -1.25
C LEU A 15 6.26 9.61 -0.18
N HIS A 16 5.10 8.98 -0.12
CA HIS A 16 4.88 7.85 0.77
C HIS A 16 5.02 6.50 0.05
N SER A 17 5.55 5.47 0.73
CA SER A 17 5.67 4.13 0.14
C SER A 17 4.33 3.55 -0.32
N LEU A 18 3.22 3.98 0.31
CA LEU A 18 1.86 3.58 -0.07
C LEU A 18 1.46 4.14 -1.45
N GLU A 19 1.95 5.32 -1.83
CA GLU A 19 1.64 5.95 -3.11
C GLU A 19 2.37 5.27 -4.29
N LEU A 20 3.36 4.42 -4.00
CA LEU A 20 3.99 3.58 -5.02
C LEU A 20 3.07 2.43 -5.49
N LEU A 21 2.01 2.14 -4.74
CA LEU A 21 1.01 1.17 -5.17
C LEU A 21 0.06 1.81 -6.18
N GLN A 22 -0.01 1.23 -7.37
CA GLN A 22 -0.91 1.68 -8.44
C GLN A 22 -2.37 1.71 -7.97
N GLY A 23 -2.97 2.90 -7.94
CA GLY A 23 -4.35 3.12 -7.48
C GLY A 23 -4.48 3.63 -6.04
N ILE A 24 -3.39 3.83 -5.30
CA ILE A 24 -3.40 4.57 -4.03
C ILE A 24 -3.00 6.02 -4.30
N GLY A 25 -3.96 6.92 -4.12
CA GLY A 25 -3.68 8.35 -4.05
C GLY A 25 -3.55 8.85 -2.61
N LYS A 26 -3.40 10.17 -2.46
CA LYS A 26 -3.33 10.85 -1.14
C LYS A 26 -4.52 10.50 -0.22
N LYS A 27 -5.73 10.39 -0.78
CA LYS A 27 -6.94 10.06 -0.01
C LYS A 27 -6.83 8.69 0.66
N HIS A 28 -6.43 7.67 -0.11
CA HIS A 28 -6.23 6.31 0.37
C HIS A 28 -5.06 6.21 1.35
N MET A 29 -3.96 6.91 1.07
CA MET A 29 -2.81 6.99 1.96
C MET A 29 -3.23 7.49 3.36
N TRP A 30 -3.95 8.61 3.43
CA TRP A 30 -4.43 9.16 4.70
C TRP A 30 -5.40 8.21 5.41
N ALA A 31 -6.30 7.55 4.67
CA ALA A 31 -7.22 6.57 5.23
C ALA A 31 -6.49 5.36 5.84
N ILE A 32 -5.47 4.82 5.16
CA ILE A 32 -4.62 3.74 5.68
C ILE A 32 -3.86 4.19 6.93
N ILE A 33 -3.23 5.37 6.88
CA ILE A 33 -2.48 5.93 8.02
C ILE A 33 -3.39 6.12 9.24
N LYS A 34 -4.62 6.62 9.04
CA LYS A 34 -5.60 6.78 10.10
C LYS A 34 -6.08 5.43 10.63
N GLY A 35 -6.33 4.46 9.74
CA GLY A 35 -6.79 3.12 10.10
C GLY A 35 -5.77 2.35 10.94
N ARG A 36 -4.48 2.38 10.58
CA ARG A 36 -3.41 1.71 11.34
C ARG A 36 -3.09 2.36 12.68
N LYS A 37 -3.32 3.67 12.82
CA LYS A 37 -3.12 4.38 14.11
C LYS A 37 -4.05 3.88 15.20
N GLY A 38 -5.24 3.39 14.83
CA GLY A 38 -6.18 2.80 15.77
C GLY A 38 -5.85 1.33 16.04
N LYS A 39 -5.87 0.50 14.99
CA LYS A 39 -5.53 -0.92 15.08
C LYS A 39 -4.78 -1.33 13.82
N GLU A 40 -3.73 -2.14 13.97
CA GLU A 40 -3.07 -2.76 12.83
C GLU A 40 -4.08 -3.57 12.00
N PHE A 41 -3.85 -3.63 10.69
CA PHE A 41 -4.65 -4.45 9.79
C PHE A 41 -4.18 -5.90 9.89
N GLU A 42 -5.09 -6.84 10.15
CA GLU A 42 -4.77 -8.27 10.19
C GLU A 42 -5.04 -8.94 8.84
N SER A 43 -5.96 -8.38 8.05
CA SER A 43 -6.39 -8.94 6.77
C SER A 43 -6.68 -7.88 5.71
N PHE A 44 -6.57 -8.27 4.44
CA PHE A 44 -6.97 -7.41 3.32
C PHE A 44 -8.45 -7.01 3.37
N ASP A 45 -9.29 -7.86 3.94
CA ASP A 45 -10.72 -7.60 4.11
C ASP A 45 -10.98 -6.46 5.10
N GLU A 46 -10.27 -6.43 6.23
CA GLU A 46 -10.30 -5.29 7.17
C GLU A 46 -9.81 -4.01 6.51
N LEU A 47 -8.77 -4.11 5.68
CA LEU A 47 -8.23 -2.96 4.98
C LEU A 47 -9.25 -2.39 3.97
N LYS A 48 -9.97 -3.27 3.26
CA LYS A 48 -11.05 -2.88 2.33
C LYS A 48 -12.27 -2.31 3.06
N LYS A 49 -12.61 -2.85 4.24
CA LYS A 49 -13.71 -2.37 5.10
C LYS A 49 -13.42 -1.01 5.71
N ARG A 50 -12.21 -0.78 6.23
CA ARG A 50 -11.85 0.51 6.86
C ARG A 50 -11.52 1.61 5.85
N VAL A 51 -11.03 1.24 4.67
CA VAL A 51 -10.71 2.19 3.60
C VAL A 51 -11.71 2.04 2.47
N GLU A 52 -12.87 2.68 2.65
CA GLU A 52 -13.87 2.79 1.59
C GLU A 52 -13.25 3.41 0.32
N MET A 53 -13.53 2.79 -0.83
CA MET A 53 -12.95 3.09 -2.15
C MET A 53 -11.48 2.69 -2.38
N LEU A 54 -10.86 1.84 -1.56
CA LEU A 54 -9.57 1.26 -1.94
C LEU A 54 -9.76 0.25 -3.09
N PRO A 55 -9.03 0.38 -4.22
CA PRO A 55 -9.01 -0.66 -5.24
C PRO A 55 -8.45 -1.96 -4.64
N ASP A 56 -8.86 -3.13 -5.16
CA ASP A 56 -8.53 -4.42 -4.53
C ASP A 56 -7.03 -4.56 -4.19
N PRO A 57 -6.65 -4.58 -2.88
CA PRO A 57 -5.25 -4.51 -2.47
C PRO A 57 -4.45 -5.72 -2.93
N LYS A 58 -5.09 -6.88 -3.09
CA LYS A 58 -4.50 -8.07 -3.74
C LYS A 58 -4.05 -7.77 -5.17
N ARG A 59 -4.89 -7.08 -5.94
CA ARG A 59 -4.62 -6.77 -7.35
C ARG A 59 -3.53 -5.72 -7.47
N MET A 60 -3.53 -4.73 -6.59
CA MET A 60 -2.47 -3.73 -6.50
C MET A 60 -1.10 -4.34 -6.24
N VAL A 61 -1.00 -5.20 -5.21
CA VAL A 61 0.24 -5.89 -4.85
C VAL A 61 0.68 -6.82 -5.98
N LYS A 62 -0.25 -7.57 -6.59
CA LYS A 62 0.05 -8.44 -7.75
C LYS A 62 0.64 -7.65 -8.91
N ASN A 63 -0.02 -6.57 -9.32
CA ASN A 63 0.47 -5.77 -10.43
C ASN A 63 1.81 -5.10 -10.09
N ARG A 64 2.01 -4.66 -8.84
CA ARG A 64 3.30 -4.11 -8.38
C ARG A 64 4.42 -5.15 -8.44
N ILE A 65 4.18 -6.37 -7.98
CA ILE A 65 5.16 -7.47 -8.10
C ILE A 65 5.51 -7.72 -9.57
N ILE A 66 4.51 -7.68 -10.48
CA ILE A 66 4.75 -7.83 -11.93
C ILE A 66 5.58 -6.66 -12.48
N ASP A 67 5.33 -5.43 -12.07
CA ASP A 67 6.13 -4.26 -12.48
C ASP A 67 7.55 -4.29 -11.91
N GLU A 68 7.72 -4.74 -10.66
CA GLU A 68 9.05 -4.95 -10.03
C GLU A 68 9.85 -6.03 -10.76
N LEU A 69 9.20 -7.14 -11.14
CA LEU A 69 9.82 -8.20 -11.95
C LEU A 69 10.20 -7.73 -13.36
N LYS A 70 9.53 -6.70 -13.88
CA LYS A 70 9.83 -6.07 -15.18
C LYS A 70 10.88 -4.96 -15.07
N GLU A 71 11.49 -4.76 -13.89
CA GLU A 71 12.53 -3.76 -13.60
C GLU A 71 12.13 -2.32 -13.95
N LYS A 72 10.82 -2.04 -14.10
CA LYS A 72 10.34 -0.68 -14.38
C LYS A 72 10.42 0.23 -13.17
N ASP A 73 10.46 -0.34 -11.97
CA ASP A 73 10.42 0.39 -10.71
C ASP A 73 11.76 0.34 -9.98
N ARG A 74 12.27 1.52 -9.66
CA ARG A 74 13.57 1.71 -8.99
C ARG A 74 13.56 1.28 -7.51
N HIS A 75 12.38 1.09 -6.92
CA HIS A 75 12.20 0.71 -5.53
C HIS A 75 11.51 -0.66 -5.44
N ARG A 76 12.24 -1.66 -4.94
CA ARG A 76 11.76 -3.00 -4.64
C ARG A 76 11.11 -3.01 -3.25
N LEU A 77 9.78 -3.11 -3.21
CA LEU A 77 8.98 -3.11 -1.99
C LEU A 77 8.56 -4.52 -1.58
N PHE A 78 8.41 -5.44 -2.54
CA PHE A 78 7.86 -6.78 -2.28
C PHE A 78 8.81 -7.91 -2.67
N VAL A 79 9.66 -7.71 -3.66
CA VAL A 79 10.60 -8.73 -4.14
C VAL A 79 12.03 -8.30 -3.80
N SER A 80 12.64 -8.93 -2.80
CA SER A 80 14.08 -8.82 -2.51
C SER A 80 14.83 -10.02 -3.03
#